data_AF-A0A3R8TAL7-F1
#
_entry.id   AF-A0A3R8TAL7-F1
#
_cell.length_a   1.000
_cell.length_b   1.000
_cell.length_c   1.000
_cell.angle_alpha   90.00
_cell.angle_beta   90.00
_cell.angle_gamma   90.00
#
_symmetry.space_group_name_H-M   'P 1'
#
loop_
_entity.id
_entity.type
_entity.pdbx_description
1 polymer ?
#
loop_
_entity_poly.entity_id
_entity_poly.type
_entity_poly.pdbx_seq_one_letter_code
_entity_poly.pdbx_strand_id
1 'polypeptide(L)'
;MSGADGFEAYDDQDEPGHGDGGDGGGSDRDGDGTSGPGGPGNTGRAPRIPLPRASVEDTGRPLPALDEPDPPAPLVLEHRVLKSLLGAWALAACSAEETAAVEDHLGTCGACAEEALRLRGAVGLLQRPESLDLDPGLRTRVLDRCLDRRPPRIPIPGWAAPYDAETARLDALLQDFGDAEWHAP
;
A
#
# COMPACT_ATOMS: atom_id res chain seq x y z
N MET A 1 37.91 49.03 -0.38
CA MET A 1 36.51 49.29 -0.76
C MET A 1 35.82 47.92 -0.77
N SER A 2 35.66 47.21 0.34
CA SER A 2 34.97 47.52 1.61
C SER A 2 33.46 47.68 1.40
N GLY A 3 32.72 46.66 1.82
CA GLY A 3 31.26 46.58 1.89
C GLY A 3 30.87 45.39 2.77
N ALA A 4 31.12 45.53 4.07
CA ALA A 4 30.41 44.85 5.17
C ALA A 4 29.04 45.56 5.34
N ASP A 5 27.97 45.12 6.01
CA ASP A 5 27.68 44.22 7.14
C ASP A 5 26.15 43.95 7.08
N GLY A 6 25.64 42.96 7.83
CA GLY A 6 24.20 42.87 8.11
C GLY A 6 23.68 41.55 8.64
N PHE A 7 24.27 41.05 9.74
CA PHE A 7 23.66 40.04 10.62
C PHE A 7 23.35 40.71 11.98
N GLU A 8 22.46 40.12 12.78
CA GLU A 8 21.95 40.54 14.13
C GLU A 8 20.67 41.41 14.09
N ALA A 9 19.65 41.25 14.94
CA ALA A 9 19.35 40.36 16.06
C ALA A 9 17.83 40.36 16.29
N TYR A 10 17.26 39.26 16.79
CA TYR A 10 15.98 39.30 17.49
C TYR A 10 16.21 38.69 18.87
N ASP A 11 16.20 39.58 19.86
CA ASP A 11 16.31 39.27 21.28
C ASP A 11 14.91 39.20 21.91
N ASP A 12 14.91 38.52 23.03
CA ASP A 12 13.86 37.93 23.85
C ASP A 12 12.84 38.93 24.43
N GLN A 13 11.66 38.42 24.78
CA GLN A 13 10.81 39.00 25.83
C GLN A 13 9.82 37.95 26.36
N ASP A 14 10.22 37.39 27.49
CA ASP A 14 9.45 36.87 28.63
C ASP A 14 7.98 37.33 28.75
N GLU A 15 7.12 36.40 29.19
CA GLU A 15 6.40 36.44 30.50
C GLU A 15 5.31 35.32 30.57
N PRO A 16 4.77 34.95 31.76
CA PRO A 16 4.74 33.56 32.21
C PRO A 16 3.33 32.99 32.50
N GLY A 17 3.30 31.67 32.78
CA GLY A 17 2.55 31.12 33.91
C GLY A 17 1.20 30.45 33.64
N HIS A 18 1.16 29.12 33.74
CA HIS A 18 0.09 28.43 34.48
C HIS A 18 0.54 27.02 34.92
N GLY A 19 0.45 26.76 36.24
CA GLY A 19 0.51 25.43 36.85
C GLY A 19 -0.67 24.56 36.39
N ASP A 20 -0.75 23.27 36.68
CA ASP A 20 -0.65 22.55 37.96
C ASP A 20 -0.71 21.05 37.55
N GLY A 21 0.20 20.18 37.99
CA GLY A 21 0.06 19.43 39.24
C GLY A 21 -0.17 17.94 38.94
N GLY A 22 0.62 17.04 39.53
CA GLY A 22 0.37 15.60 39.43
C GLY A 22 1.56 14.67 39.65
N ASP A 23 2.16 14.72 40.84
CA ASP A 23 3.13 13.75 41.38
C ASP A 23 2.61 12.31 41.44
N GLY A 24 3.55 11.35 41.43
CA GLY A 24 3.39 10.12 42.19
C GLY A 24 3.84 8.82 41.53
N GLY A 25 5.15 8.60 41.42
CA GLY A 25 5.72 7.27 41.31
C GLY A 25 5.75 6.56 42.66
N GLY A 26 5.48 5.25 42.69
CA GLY A 26 5.58 4.42 43.89
C GLY A 26 5.59 2.92 43.56
N SER A 27 6.73 2.30 43.80
CA SER A 27 7.08 0.90 43.57
C SER A 27 6.66 -0.06 44.71
N ASP A 28 6.35 -1.31 44.32
CA ASP A 28 6.59 -2.61 44.97
C ASP A 28 6.31 -2.84 46.48
N ARG A 29 5.47 -3.86 46.80
CA ARG A 29 5.82 -5.17 47.43
C ARG A 29 4.69 -5.78 48.29
N ASP A 30 4.44 -7.07 47.99
CA ASP A 30 4.12 -8.24 48.84
C ASP A 30 3.06 -8.18 49.97
N GLY A 31 2.10 -9.12 49.91
CA GLY A 31 1.18 -9.44 51.00
C GLY A 31 0.32 -10.69 50.72
N ASP A 32 0.65 -11.78 51.40
CA ASP A 32 0.12 -13.14 51.37
C ASP A 32 -1.28 -13.31 52.02
N GLY A 33 -2.06 -14.27 51.50
CA GLY A 33 -2.99 -15.13 52.24
C GLY A 33 -4.40 -14.61 52.63
N THR A 34 -5.46 -15.15 52.01
CA THR A 34 -6.39 -16.15 52.62
C THR A 34 -7.72 -16.30 51.85
N SER A 35 -8.16 -17.55 51.77
CA SER A 35 -9.22 -18.09 50.92
C SER A 35 -10.65 -17.80 51.37
N GLY A 36 -11.56 -17.58 50.42
CA GLY A 36 -13.01 -17.71 50.59
C GLY A 36 -13.67 -18.21 49.31
N PRO A 37 -14.58 -19.21 49.34
CA PRO A 37 -15.21 -19.73 48.13
C PRO A 37 -16.45 -18.90 47.80
N GLY A 38 -16.43 -18.18 46.67
CA GLY A 38 -17.56 -17.35 46.26
C GLY A 38 -17.69 -17.22 44.74
N GLY A 39 -18.56 -18.05 44.15
CA GLY A 39 -19.39 -17.74 42.97
C GLY A 39 -18.72 -17.57 41.59
N PRO A 40 -19.26 -18.16 40.50
CA PRO A 40 -18.76 -17.93 39.16
C PRO A 40 -19.30 -16.60 38.63
N GLY A 41 -18.40 -15.65 38.36
CA GLY A 41 -18.81 -14.33 37.89
C GLY A 41 -17.69 -13.57 37.19
N ASN A 42 -17.34 -13.96 35.96
CA ASN A 42 -16.99 -13.00 34.93
C ASN A 42 -17.21 -13.61 33.55
N THR A 43 -18.29 -13.16 32.92
CA THR A 43 -18.69 -13.47 31.56
C THR A 43 -17.59 -13.10 30.58
N GLY A 44 -17.09 -14.09 29.82
CA GLY A 44 -16.27 -13.90 28.64
C GLY A 44 -16.98 -12.99 27.65
N ARG A 45 -16.65 -11.69 27.69
CA ARG A 45 -17.18 -10.72 26.76
C ARG A 45 -16.48 -10.91 25.43
N ALA A 46 -17.15 -11.58 24.50
CA ALA A 46 -16.70 -11.69 23.13
C ALA A 46 -16.38 -10.28 22.57
N PRO A 47 -15.27 -10.12 21.81
CA PRO A 47 -14.92 -8.84 21.21
C PRO A 47 -16.08 -8.33 20.36
N ARG A 48 -16.43 -7.04 20.51
CA ARG A 48 -17.52 -6.39 19.77
C ARG A 48 -17.24 -6.26 18.27
N ILE A 49 -15.97 -6.40 17.86
CA ILE A 49 -15.54 -6.37 16.48
C ILE A 49 -15.34 -7.82 16.04
N PRO A 50 -16.10 -8.32 15.04
CA PRO A 50 -15.86 -9.63 14.47
C PRO A 50 -14.41 -9.72 13.96
N LEU A 51 -13.74 -10.83 14.26
CA LEU A 51 -12.43 -11.11 13.67
C LEU A 51 -12.55 -11.05 12.14
N PRO A 52 -11.51 -10.54 11.44
CA PRO A 52 -11.49 -10.56 9.98
C PRO A 52 -11.80 -11.96 9.48
N ARG A 53 -12.74 -12.07 8.54
CA ARG A 53 -13.06 -13.37 7.94
C ARG A 53 -11.80 -13.90 7.28
N ALA A 54 -11.37 -15.11 7.65
CA ALA A 54 -10.38 -15.84 6.86
C ALA A 54 -10.95 -16.02 5.45
N SER A 55 -10.17 -15.68 4.42
CA SER A 55 -10.58 -15.94 3.04
C SER A 55 -10.87 -17.43 2.88
N VAL A 56 -11.87 -17.77 2.06
CA VAL A 56 -12.26 -19.17 1.81
C VAL A 56 -11.06 -19.98 1.29
N GLU A 57 -10.19 -19.31 0.53
CA GLU A 57 -8.93 -19.79 -0.04
C GLU A 57 -7.85 -20.15 1.02
N ASP A 58 -7.93 -19.59 2.24
CA ASP A 58 -6.92 -19.70 3.30
C ASP A 58 -7.20 -20.87 4.28
N THR A 59 -8.37 -21.50 4.18
CA THR A 59 -8.80 -22.51 5.17
C THR A 59 -8.23 -23.91 4.93
N GLY A 60 -7.46 -24.10 3.85
CA GLY A 60 -6.97 -25.42 3.40
C GLY A 60 -8.09 -26.40 3.03
N ARG A 61 -9.35 -25.95 3.08
CA ARG A 61 -10.51 -26.71 2.61
C ARG A 61 -10.60 -26.56 1.10
N PRO A 62 -11.01 -27.62 0.38
CA PRO A 62 -11.33 -27.48 -1.04
C PRO A 62 -12.33 -26.34 -1.18
N LEU A 63 -12.05 -25.41 -2.09
CA LEU A 63 -12.97 -24.33 -2.40
C LEU A 63 -14.33 -24.98 -2.70
N PRO A 64 -15.44 -24.46 -2.14
CA PRO A 64 -16.74 -24.86 -2.62
C PRO A 64 -16.72 -24.66 -4.13
N ALA A 65 -17.16 -25.65 -4.91
CA ALA A 65 -17.39 -25.45 -6.32
C ALA A 65 -18.30 -24.23 -6.42
N LEU A 66 -17.74 -23.10 -6.83
CA LEU A 66 -18.57 -21.99 -7.23
C LEU A 66 -19.37 -22.58 -8.37
N ASP A 67 -20.69 -22.61 -8.25
CA ASP A 67 -21.52 -22.61 -9.45
C ASP A 67 -21.05 -21.36 -10.18
N GLU A 68 -20.10 -21.54 -11.11
CA GLU A 68 -19.58 -20.45 -11.92
C GLU A 68 -20.83 -19.89 -12.58
N PRO A 69 -21.25 -18.65 -12.23
CA PRO A 69 -22.37 -18.05 -12.93
C PRO A 69 -21.99 -18.12 -14.41
N ASP A 70 -22.92 -18.62 -15.23
CA ASP A 70 -22.69 -18.74 -16.68
C ASP A 70 -22.00 -17.45 -17.15
N PRO A 71 -20.86 -17.57 -17.86
CA PRO A 71 -20.14 -16.38 -18.29
C PRO A 71 -21.13 -15.46 -18.99
N PRO A 72 -21.20 -14.16 -18.60
CA PRO A 72 -22.15 -13.24 -19.20
C PRO A 72 -21.98 -13.31 -20.71
N ALA A 73 -23.11 -13.46 -21.41
CA ALA A 73 -23.09 -13.59 -22.86
C ALA A 73 -22.25 -12.44 -23.46
N PRO A 74 -21.36 -12.74 -24.43
CA PRO A 74 -20.41 -11.75 -24.94
C PRO A 74 -21.16 -10.54 -25.46
N LEU A 75 -20.80 -9.35 -24.96
CA LEU A 75 -21.32 -8.09 -25.47
C LEU A 75 -20.74 -7.82 -26.85
N VAL A 76 -21.55 -8.08 -27.88
CA VAL A 76 -21.16 -7.78 -29.26
C VAL A 76 -21.52 -6.34 -29.55
N LEU A 77 -20.51 -5.48 -29.60
CA LEU A 77 -20.63 -4.07 -29.93
C LEU A 77 -20.04 -3.79 -31.30
N GLU A 78 -20.65 -2.84 -32.01
CA GLU A 78 -20.13 -2.38 -33.29
C GLU A 78 -18.75 -1.72 -33.13
N HIS A 79 -17.88 -1.88 -34.14
CA HIS A 79 -16.51 -1.35 -34.13
C HIS A 79 -16.46 0.15 -33.76
N ARG A 80 -17.41 0.95 -34.25
CA ARG A 80 -17.48 2.38 -33.94
C ARG A 80 -17.69 2.66 -32.45
N VAL A 81 -18.50 1.83 -31.78
CA VAL A 81 -18.77 1.94 -30.35
C VAL A 81 -17.53 1.53 -29.58
N LEU A 82 -16.92 0.39 -29.92
CA LEU A 82 -15.68 -0.08 -29.31
C LEU A 82 -14.55 0.94 -29.43
N LYS A 83 -14.40 1.56 -30.60
CA LYS A 83 -13.43 2.64 -30.82
C LYS A 83 -13.69 3.85 -29.91
N SER A 84 -14.96 4.20 -29.66
CA SER A 84 -15.30 5.29 -28.75
C SER A 84 -15.02 4.98 -27.27
N LEU A 85 -15.04 3.68 -26.90
CA LEU A 85 -14.74 3.23 -25.54
C LEU A 85 -13.24 3.21 -25.23
N LEU A 86 -12.35 3.31 -26.22
CA LEU A 86 -10.89 3.24 -26.00
C LEU A 86 -10.37 4.25 -24.98
N GLY A 87 -10.95 5.47 -24.95
CA GLY A 87 -10.59 6.48 -23.96
C GLY A 87 -11.00 6.09 -22.54
N ALA A 88 -12.23 5.59 -22.36
CA ALA A 88 -12.72 5.12 -21.06
C ALA A 88 -11.97 3.86 -20.60
N TRP A 89 -11.68 2.95 -21.53
CA TRP A 89 -10.90 1.74 -21.26
C TRP A 89 -9.46 2.08 -20.84
N ALA A 90 -8.82 3.05 -21.50
CA ALA A 90 -7.47 3.50 -21.14
C ALA A 90 -7.40 4.06 -19.71
N LEU A 91 -8.50 4.66 -19.22
CA LEU A 91 -8.65 5.18 -17.85
C LEU A 91 -9.18 4.14 -16.85
N ALA A 92 -9.38 2.89 -17.27
CA ALA A 92 -10.02 1.83 -16.47
C ALA A 92 -11.42 2.22 -15.94
N ALA A 93 -12.21 2.93 -16.76
CA ALA A 93 -13.53 3.45 -16.42
C ALA A 93 -14.69 2.70 -17.10
N CYS A 94 -14.40 1.57 -17.76
CA CYS A 94 -15.40 0.71 -18.39
C CYS A 94 -15.99 -0.30 -17.39
N SER A 95 -17.20 -0.81 -17.67
CA SER A 95 -17.71 -2.00 -16.97
C SER A 95 -16.85 -3.23 -17.27
N ALA A 96 -17.05 -4.32 -16.51
CA ALA A 96 -16.33 -5.57 -16.76
C ALA A 96 -16.65 -6.15 -18.15
N GLU A 97 -17.92 -6.09 -18.56
CA GLU A 97 -18.38 -6.60 -19.85
C GLU A 97 -17.89 -5.73 -21.02
N GLU A 98 -17.89 -4.41 -20.85
CA GLU A 98 -17.30 -3.49 -21.84
C GLU A 98 -15.79 -3.69 -21.98
N THR A 99 -15.09 -3.91 -20.87
CA THR A 99 -13.65 -4.18 -20.86
C THR A 99 -13.33 -5.45 -21.64
N ALA A 100 -14.07 -6.53 -21.38
CA ALA A 100 -13.90 -7.79 -22.12
C ALA A 100 -14.16 -7.61 -23.63
N ALA A 101 -15.23 -6.91 -24.00
CA ALA A 101 -15.56 -6.64 -25.41
C ALA A 101 -14.49 -5.79 -26.12
N VAL A 102 -13.91 -4.80 -25.43
CA VAL A 102 -12.79 -4.02 -25.96
C VAL A 102 -11.53 -4.88 -26.10
N GLU A 103 -11.17 -5.70 -25.11
CA GLU A 103 -9.99 -6.56 -25.15
C GLU A 103 -10.05 -7.59 -26.30
N ASP A 104 -11.20 -8.25 -26.48
CA ASP A 104 -11.44 -9.13 -27.64
C ASP A 104 -11.27 -8.39 -28.97
N HIS A 105 -11.77 -7.14 -29.05
CA HIS A 105 -11.61 -6.31 -30.23
C HIS A 105 -10.15 -5.91 -30.50
N LEU A 106 -9.38 -5.56 -29.47
CA LEU A 106 -7.97 -5.19 -29.59
C LEU A 106 -7.13 -6.36 -30.12
N GLY A 107 -7.51 -7.61 -29.80
CA GLY A 107 -6.89 -8.82 -30.34
C GLY A 107 -7.08 -9.00 -31.84
N THR A 108 -8.09 -8.36 -32.45
CA THR A 108 -8.46 -8.55 -33.86
C THR A 108 -8.29 -7.29 -34.73
N CYS A 109 -8.16 -6.11 -34.13
CA CYS A 109 -8.04 -4.83 -34.83
C CYS A 109 -6.76 -4.06 -34.44
N GLY A 110 -5.71 -4.16 -35.27
CA GLY A 110 -4.41 -3.52 -35.01
C GLY A 110 -4.47 -1.99 -34.88
N ALA A 111 -5.34 -1.32 -35.65
CA ALA A 111 -5.48 0.14 -35.58
C ALA A 111 -6.04 0.60 -34.21
N CYS A 112 -6.97 -0.15 -33.64
CA CYS A 112 -7.48 0.13 -32.30
C CYS A 112 -6.47 -0.25 -31.21
N ALA A 113 -5.66 -1.31 -31.41
CA ALA A 113 -4.59 -1.68 -30.48
C ALA A 113 -3.49 -0.62 -30.39
N GLU A 114 -3.05 -0.09 -31.54
CA GLU A 114 -2.06 1.01 -31.57
C GLU A 114 -2.62 2.26 -30.87
N GLU A 115 -3.86 2.61 -31.15
CA GLU A 115 -4.51 3.75 -30.51
C GLU A 115 -4.66 3.56 -29.00
N ALA A 116 -5.03 2.36 -28.55
CA ALA A 116 -5.14 2.01 -27.14
C ALA A 116 -3.80 2.16 -26.40
N LEU A 117 -2.69 1.74 -27.02
CA LEU A 117 -1.34 1.94 -26.49
C LEU A 117 -0.98 3.43 -26.39
N ARG A 118 -1.27 4.22 -27.43
CA ARG A 118 -1.07 5.68 -27.40
C ARG A 118 -1.86 6.35 -26.28
N LEU A 119 -3.13 5.99 -26.13
CA LEU A 119 -4.00 6.54 -25.09
C LEU A 119 -3.48 6.18 -23.69
N ARG A 120 -3.08 4.92 -23.43
CA ARG A 120 -2.50 4.53 -22.14
C ARG A 120 -1.19 5.27 -21.85
N GLY A 121 -0.35 5.50 -22.86
CA GLY A 121 0.85 6.34 -22.71
C GLY A 121 0.51 7.78 -22.31
N ALA A 122 -0.55 8.36 -22.89
CA ALA A 122 -1.02 9.70 -22.57
C ALA A 122 -1.65 9.80 -21.17
N VAL A 123 -2.36 8.76 -20.69
CA VAL A 123 -2.94 8.74 -19.33
C VAL A 123 -1.86 8.95 -18.27
N GLY A 124 -0.68 8.37 -18.44
CA GLY A 124 0.45 8.58 -17.53
C GLY A 124 0.90 10.05 -17.41
N LEU A 125 0.69 10.86 -18.46
CA LEU A 125 1.00 12.29 -18.44
C LEU A 125 -0.10 13.12 -17.74
N LEU A 126 -1.33 12.63 -17.75
CA LEU A 126 -2.46 13.28 -17.05
C LEU A 126 -2.42 12.99 -15.55
N GLN A 127 -1.94 11.79 -15.18
CA GLN A 127 -1.76 11.42 -13.78
C GLN A 127 -0.60 12.21 -13.21
N ARG A 128 -0.90 13.22 -12.39
CA ARG A 128 0.13 13.79 -11.50
C ARG A 128 0.59 12.67 -10.58
N PRO A 129 1.91 12.47 -10.39
CA PRO A 129 2.40 11.66 -9.30
C PRO A 129 1.98 12.37 -8.01
N GLU A 130 0.82 11.99 -7.48
CA GLU A 130 0.45 12.33 -6.12
C GLU A 130 1.42 11.54 -5.24
N SER A 131 2.31 12.26 -4.55
CA SER A 131 3.01 11.68 -3.42
C SER A 131 1.95 11.35 -2.38
N LEU A 132 1.52 10.09 -2.36
CA LEU A 132 0.82 9.58 -1.20
C LEU A 132 1.86 9.62 -0.08
N ASP A 133 1.61 10.46 0.94
CA ASP A 133 2.38 10.46 2.19
C ASP A 133 2.06 9.17 2.96
N LEU A 134 2.53 8.05 2.40
CA LEU A 134 2.33 6.73 2.95
C LEU A 134 3.38 6.52 4.02
N ASP A 135 2.94 5.88 5.11
CA ASP A 135 3.86 5.36 6.12
C ASP A 135 4.94 4.49 5.42
N PRO A 136 6.24 4.80 5.58
CA PRO A 136 7.31 4.08 4.89
C PRO A 136 7.37 2.59 5.27
N GLY A 137 6.80 2.20 6.41
CA GLY A 137 6.65 0.80 6.82
C GLY A 137 5.46 0.07 6.18
N LEU A 138 4.57 0.76 5.44
CA LEU A 138 3.39 0.15 4.82
C LEU A 138 3.76 -0.93 3.82
N ARG A 139 4.76 -0.67 2.98
CA ARG A 139 5.23 -1.65 1.98
C ARG A 139 5.65 -2.95 2.65
N THR A 140 6.47 -2.87 3.71
CA THR A 140 6.92 -4.05 4.47
C THR A 140 5.75 -4.81 5.07
N ARG A 141 4.82 -4.12 5.74
CA ARG A 141 3.63 -4.75 6.34
C ARG A 141 2.72 -5.43 5.31
N VAL A 142 2.55 -4.82 4.14
CA VAL A 142 1.77 -5.41 3.05
C VAL A 142 2.46 -6.65 2.51
N LEU A 143 3.77 -6.57 2.25
CA LEU A 143 4.55 -7.70 1.73
C LEU A 143 4.60 -8.86 2.73
N ASP A 144 4.84 -8.60 4.02
CA ASP A 144 4.80 -9.63 5.07
C ASP A 144 3.44 -10.34 5.08
N ARG A 145 2.34 -9.58 5.09
CA ARG A 145 0.99 -10.15 5.03
C ARG A 145 0.74 -10.96 3.75
N CYS A 146 1.28 -10.52 2.61
CA CYS A 146 1.19 -11.25 1.35
C CYS A 146 1.99 -12.56 1.40
N LEU A 147 3.18 -12.55 1.99
CA LEU A 147 4.07 -13.71 2.10
C LEU A 147 3.57 -14.70 3.15
N ASP A 148 2.94 -14.24 4.23
CA ASP A 148 2.23 -15.09 5.19
C ASP A 148 1.13 -15.92 4.51
N ARG A 149 0.38 -15.28 3.62
CA ARG A 149 -0.72 -15.93 2.87
C ARG A 149 -0.20 -16.78 1.71
N ARG A 150 0.86 -16.33 1.05
CA ARG A 150 1.49 -17.04 -0.06
C ARG A 150 3.00 -17.09 0.14
N PRO A 151 3.51 -18.12 0.83
CA PRO A 151 4.94 -18.28 1.02
C PRO A 151 5.70 -18.32 -0.32
N PRO A 152 6.93 -17.77 -0.36
CA PRO A 152 7.72 -17.79 -1.56
C PRO A 152 8.01 -19.24 -1.96
N ARG A 153 7.84 -19.56 -3.25
CA ARG A 153 8.13 -20.90 -3.79
C ARG A 153 9.57 -21.33 -3.55
N ILE A 154 10.49 -20.37 -3.51
CA ILE A 154 11.90 -20.57 -3.20
C ILE A 154 12.21 -19.62 -2.04
N PRO A 155 12.27 -20.12 -0.79
CA PRO A 155 12.61 -19.30 0.36
C PRO A 155 14.04 -18.75 0.25
N ILE A 156 14.20 -17.46 0.52
CA ILE A 156 15.52 -16.84 0.57
C ILE A 156 16.17 -17.20 1.92
N PRO A 157 17.39 -17.76 1.93
CA PRO A 157 18.06 -18.10 3.18
C PRO A 157 18.39 -16.86 4.03
N GLY A 158 18.34 -17.00 5.36
CA GLY A 158 18.62 -15.87 6.28
C GLY A 158 20.03 -15.27 6.15
N TRP A 159 21.01 -16.02 5.63
CA TRP A 159 22.36 -15.49 5.38
C TRP A 159 22.40 -14.45 4.24
N ALA A 160 21.35 -14.36 3.42
CA ALA A 160 21.26 -13.40 2.32
C ALA A 160 20.83 -11.99 2.79
N ALA A 161 20.24 -11.86 3.99
CA ALA A 161 19.79 -10.58 4.53
C ALA A 161 20.84 -9.46 4.53
N PRO A 162 22.12 -9.67 4.95
CA PRO A 162 23.14 -8.63 4.84
C PRO A 162 23.41 -8.22 3.38
N TYR A 163 23.36 -9.15 2.43
CA TYR A 163 23.56 -8.82 1.01
C TYR A 163 22.41 -7.97 0.46
N ASP A 164 21.17 -8.31 0.82
CA ASP A 164 19.98 -7.52 0.45
C ASP A 164 20.09 -6.08 0.99
N ALA A 165 20.54 -5.93 2.24
CA ALA A 165 20.78 -4.62 2.84
C ALA A 165 21.86 -3.82 2.11
N GLU A 166 22.99 -4.44 1.73
CA GLU A 166 24.01 -3.75 0.93
C GLU A 166 23.49 -3.36 -0.47
N THR A 167 22.73 -4.24 -1.13
CA THR A 167 22.15 -3.92 -2.43
C THR A 167 21.13 -2.79 -2.35
N ALA A 168 20.33 -2.72 -1.28
CA ALA A 168 19.39 -1.63 -1.05
C ALA A 168 20.12 -0.29 -0.82
N ARG A 169 21.26 -0.30 -0.12
CA ARG A 169 22.10 0.92 0.02
C ARG A 169 22.69 1.37 -1.31
N LEU A 170 23.15 0.42 -2.13
CA LEU A 170 23.65 0.72 -3.47
C LEU A 170 22.53 1.26 -4.36
N ASP A 171 21.34 0.66 -4.36
CA ASP A 171 20.20 1.15 -5.12
C ASP A 171 19.83 2.58 -4.73
N ALA A 172 19.74 2.87 -3.42
CA ALA A 172 19.51 4.23 -2.92
C ALA A 172 20.57 5.22 -3.43
N LEU A 173 21.85 4.83 -3.39
CA LEU A 173 22.92 5.66 -3.93
C LEU A 173 22.75 5.91 -5.43
N LEU A 174 22.35 4.91 -6.22
CA LEU A 174 22.14 5.06 -7.66
C LEU A 174 20.94 5.95 -7.99
N GLN A 175 19.89 5.93 -7.17
CA GLN A 175 18.73 6.83 -7.31
C GLN A 175 19.08 8.29 -7.00
N ASP A 176 20.08 8.51 -6.14
CA ASP A 176 20.55 9.87 -5.81
C ASP A 176 21.42 10.49 -6.92
N PHE A 177 21.95 9.68 -7.85
CA PHE A 177 22.75 10.18 -8.97
C PHE A 177 21.87 10.82 -10.07
N GLY A 178 22.14 12.07 -10.39
CA GLY A 178 21.54 12.79 -11.53
C GLY A 178 22.29 12.56 -12.84
N ASP A 179 21.66 12.89 -13.97
CA ASP A 179 22.17 12.66 -15.34
C ASP A 179 23.62 13.13 -15.58
N ALA A 180 24.05 14.21 -14.93
CA ALA A 180 25.40 14.75 -15.07
C ALA A 180 26.48 13.87 -14.42
N GLU A 181 26.14 13.13 -13.36
CA GLU A 181 27.07 12.25 -12.62
C GLU A 181 27.24 10.90 -13.32
N TRP A 182 26.29 10.53 -14.19
CA TRP A 182 26.38 9.37 -15.08
C TRP A 182 27.32 9.58 -16.27
N HIS A 183 27.62 10.83 -16.62
CA HIS A 183 28.55 11.19 -17.68
C HIS A 183 29.94 11.48 -17.11
N ALA A 184 30.61 10.43 -16.62
CA ALA A 184 32.07 10.47 -16.50
C ALA A 184 32.70 10.61 -17.92
N PRO A 185 33.76 11.40 -18.09
CA PRO A 185 34.42 11.61 -19.39
C PRO A 185 35.06 10.34 -19.97
#